data_AF-A0A1X7J6L4-F1
#
_entry.id   AF-A0A1X7J6L4-F1
#
_cell.length_a   1.000
_cell.length_b   1.000
_cell.length_c   1.000
_cell.angle_alpha   90.00
_cell.angle_beta   90.00
_cell.angle_gamma   90.00
#
_symmetry.space_group_name_H-M   'P 1'
#
loop_
_entity.id
_entity.type
_entity.pdbx_description
1 polymer ?
#
loop_
_entity_poly.entity_id
_entity_poly.type
_entity_poly.pdbx_seq_one_letter_code
_entity_poly.pdbx_strand_id
1 'polypeptide(L)'
;MKECCKTGDEKAPSKLKKWAGRIIWGVVILLVIGIALMQMFKLNNNKMRNVMRKKTVLIMTLALVSFGAFAQHDHGNHDDKKEMDQKMEPMFKDKDLGVAYDHYIHLKETLVASQMNEATKAATKLEASLGEVDKNQKAKAEAAKVVSATTLDGQRKAFDLLSNEMASLVKSGELSMGEVYLEYCPMANNNAGAYWLSNQKEIKNPYFGERMLKCGSVKETIK
;
A
#
# COMPACT_ATOMS: atom_id res chain seq x y z
N MET A 1 71.58 35.57 52.40
CA MET A 1 70.96 36.87 52.72
C MET A 1 69.60 36.96 52.06
N LYS A 2 68.58 37.20 52.88
CA LYS A 2 67.26 37.81 52.63
C LYS A 2 66.15 36.97 51.97
N GLU A 3 65.19 36.67 52.85
CA GLU A 3 63.78 36.41 52.60
C GLU A 3 63.01 37.62 52.03
N CYS A 4 61.78 37.30 51.60
CA CYS A 4 60.53 38.06 51.80
C CYS A 4 59.85 38.79 50.62
N CYS A 5 58.72 38.17 50.24
CA CYS A 5 57.39 38.73 50.04
C CYS A 5 57.11 39.72 48.88
N LYS A 6 56.15 39.35 48.02
CA LYS A 6 54.86 40.04 47.93
C LYS A 6 53.78 39.19 47.25
N THR A 7 52.64 39.16 47.93
CA THR A 7 51.33 38.59 47.61
C THR A 7 50.56 39.44 46.59
N GLY A 8 49.62 38.80 45.86
CA GLY A 8 48.32 39.41 45.54
C GLY A 8 48.10 39.86 44.09
N ASP A 9 47.44 39.00 43.29
CA ASP A 9 46.14 39.28 42.65
C ASP A 9 45.81 38.15 41.65
N GLU A 10 45.12 37.11 42.12
CA GLU A 10 44.63 36.03 41.25
C GLU A 10 43.36 36.50 40.52
N LYS A 11 43.54 37.18 39.40
CA LYS A 11 42.46 37.42 38.44
C LYS A 11 42.07 36.10 37.77
N ALA A 12 40.89 35.58 38.10
CA ALA A 12 40.30 34.43 37.45
C ALA A 12 40.35 34.55 35.91
N PRO A 13 40.82 33.51 35.17
CA PRO A 13 41.09 33.63 33.74
C PRO A 13 39.79 33.80 32.94
N SER A 14 39.74 34.90 32.18
CA SER A 14 38.65 35.35 31.29
C SER A 14 38.18 34.33 30.25
N LYS A 15 38.93 33.24 30.07
CA LYS A 15 38.65 32.15 29.13
C LYS A 15 37.48 31.27 29.59
N LEU A 16 37.28 31.08 30.91
CA LEU A 16 36.18 30.26 31.45
C LEU A 16 34.80 30.88 31.20
N LYS A 17 34.68 32.21 31.25
CA LYS A 17 33.42 32.91 31.00
C LYS A 17 32.96 32.80 29.53
N LYS A 18 33.88 32.70 28.57
CA LYS A 18 33.55 32.58 27.14
C LYS A 18 33.03 31.19 26.76
N TRP A 19 33.48 30.14 27.45
CA TRP A 19 33.02 28.76 27.19
C TRP A 19 31.64 28.49 27.80
N ALA A 20 31.36 29.02 29.00
CA ALA A 20 30.04 28.91 29.61
C ALA A 20 28.94 29.51 28.72
N GLY A 21 29.19 30.67 28.10
CA GLY A 21 28.23 31.31 27.19
C GLY A 21 27.90 30.48 25.95
N ARG A 22 28.88 29.79 25.36
CA ARG A 22 28.67 28.95 24.15
C ARG A 22 27.87 27.70 24.44
N ILE A 23 28.06 27.08 25.61
CA ILE A 23 27.30 25.89 26.02
C ILE A 23 25.85 26.28 26.31
N ILE A 24 25.63 27.38 27.04
CA ILE A 24 24.29 27.88 27.34
C ILE A 24 23.53 28.20 26.05
N TRP A 25 24.17 28.89 25.09
CA TRP A 25 23.53 29.20 23.81
C TRP A 25 23.24 27.95 22.96
N GLY A 26 24.11 26.93 23.00
CA GLY A 26 23.87 25.66 22.31
C GLY A 26 22.66 24.90 22.84
N VAL A 27 22.48 24.85 24.17
CA VAL A 27 21.31 24.21 24.80
C VAL A 27 20.01 24.96 24.48
N VAL A 28 20.05 26.30 24.46
CA VAL A 28 18.89 27.12 24.09
C VAL A 28 18.49 26.90 22.63
N ILE A 29 19.44 26.83 21.71
CA ILE A 29 19.16 26.55 20.28
C ILE A 29 18.51 25.17 20.12
N LEU A 30 19.04 24.13 20.77
CA LEU A 30 18.48 22.78 20.69
C LEU A 30 17.06 22.70 21.27
N LEU A 31 16.80 23.41 22.37
CA LEU A 31 15.45 23.51 22.94
C LEU A 31 14.47 24.24 21.99
N VAL A 32 14.88 25.33 21.36
CA VAL A 32 14.03 26.08 20.42
C VAL A 32 13.74 25.26 19.16
N ILE A 33 14.74 24.55 18.61
CA ILE A 33 14.54 23.64 17.47
C ILE A 33 13.62 22.48 17.87
N GLY A 34 13.80 21.89 19.06
CA GLY A 34 12.92 20.83 19.56
C GLY A 34 11.46 21.28 19.72
N ILE A 35 11.24 22.46 20.29
CA ILE A 35 9.89 23.06 20.42
C ILE A 35 9.31 23.35 19.03
N ALA A 36 10.10 23.90 18.10
CA ALA A 36 9.66 24.18 16.74
C ALA A 36 9.30 22.89 15.97
N LEU A 37 10.10 21.82 16.08
CA LEU A 37 9.80 20.52 15.49
C LEU A 37 8.54 19.89 16.11
N MET A 38 8.34 20.01 17.43
CA MET A 38 7.12 19.56 18.10
C MET A 38 5.88 20.37 17.69
N GLN A 39 6.04 21.68 17.48
CA GLN A 39 4.98 22.56 16.98
C GLN A 39 4.64 22.22 15.52
N MET A 40 5.63 21.98 14.66
CA MET A 40 5.43 21.55 13.27
C MET A 40 4.74 20.18 13.18
N PHE A 41 5.08 19.23 14.06
CA PHE A 41 4.37 17.93 14.16
C PHE A 41 2.90 18.10 14.60
N LYS A 42 2.61 19.01 15.56
CA LYS A 42 1.23 19.35 15.96
C LYS A 42 0.44 20.05 14.84
N LEU A 43 1.09 20.88 14.02
CA LEU A 43 0.43 21.60 12.92
C LEU A 43 0.04 20.68 11.75
N ASN A 44 0.81 19.63 11.46
CA ASN A 44 0.44 18.62 10.45
C ASN A 44 -0.87 17.90 10.81
N ASN A 45 -1.03 17.52 12.08
CA ASN A 45 -2.24 16.84 12.58
C ASN A 45 -3.47 17.77 12.74
N ASN A 46 -3.27 19.08 12.88
CA ASN A 46 -4.38 20.04 13.03
C ASN A 46 -5.07 20.38 11.69
N LYS A 47 -4.33 20.37 10.58
CA LYS A 47 -4.92 20.60 9.24
C LYS A 47 -5.90 19.48 8.85
N MET A 48 -5.54 18.23 9.16
CA MET A 48 -6.41 17.05 9.00
C MET A 48 -7.65 17.11 9.92
N ARG A 49 -7.51 17.58 11.17
CA ARG A 49 -8.65 17.70 12.10
C ARG A 49 -9.69 18.72 11.65
N ASN A 50 -9.28 19.85 11.06
CA ASN A 50 -10.21 20.86 10.55
C ASN A 50 -10.91 20.40 9.25
N VAL A 51 -10.24 19.59 8.42
CA VAL A 51 -10.84 18.99 7.22
C VAL A 51 -11.84 17.89 7.61
N MET A 52 -11.50 17.04 8.57
CA MET A 52 -12.39 15.99 9.07
C MET A 52 -13.58 16.57 9.84
N ARG A 53 -13.38 17.57 10.71
CA ARG A 53 -14.47 18.22 11.47
C ARG A 53 -15.46 18.97 10.58
N LYS A 54 -15.02 19.58 9.47
CA LYS A 54 -15.92 20.20 8.48
C LYS A 54 -16.75 19.15 7.71
N LYS A 55 -16.17 17.99 7.39
CA LYS A 55 -16.88 16.91 6.69
C LYS A 55 -17.90 16.19 7.58
N THR A 56 -17.61 16.03 8.88
CA THR A 56 -18.54 15.36 9.81
C THR A 56 -19.75 16.23 10.18
N VAL A 57 -19.59 17.56 10.30
CA VAL A 57 -20.72 18.47 10.60
C VAL A 57 -21.67 18.62 9.41
N LEU A 58 -21.17 18.57 8.16
CA LEU A 58 -22.00 18.70 6.96
C LEU A 58 -22.93 17.50 6.71
N ILE A 59 -22.55 16.30 7.18
CA ILE A 59 -23.32 15.06 6.99
C ILE A 59 -24.41 14.91 8.07
N MET A 60 -24.19 15.46 9.28
CA MET A 60 -25.16 15.42 10.38
C MET A 60 -26.32 16.43 10.24
N THR A 61 -26.18 17.46 9.39
CA THR A 61 -27.24 18.48 9.18
C THR A 61 -28.23 18.15 8.06
N LEU A 62 -28.07 17.00 7.38
CA LEU A 62 -28.94 16.55 6.28
C LEU A 62 -29.95 15.46 6.69
N ALA A 63 -30.11 15.19 7.99
CA ALA A 63 -30.99 14.14 8.51
C ALA A 63 -32.21 14.65 9.29
N LEU A 64 -32.56 15.96 9.22
CA LEU A 64 -33.69 16.53 9.96
C LEU A 64 -34.53 17.54 9.15
N VAL A 65 -34.94 17.20 7.93
CA VAL A 65 -36.12 17.74 7.20
C VAL A 65 -36.45 16.62 6.18
N SER A 66 -37.61 15.97 6.09
CA SER A 66 -39.00 16.33 6.34
C SER A 66 -39.87 15.08 6.29
N PHE A 67 -40.79 14.95 7.24
CA PHE A 67 -42.06 14.25 7.07
C PHE A 67 -42.91 15.05 6.06
N GLY A 68 -43.48 14.41 5.04
CA GLY A 68 -44.41 15.03 4.09
C GLY A 68 -44.71 14.12 2.90
N ALA A 69 -45.90 13.50 2.90
CA ALA A 69 -46.41 12.60 1.87
C ALA A 69 -46.85 13.34 0.59
N PHE A 70 -46.62 12.75 -0.61
CA PHE A 70 -47.66 12.28 -1.55
C PHE A 70 -47.09 11.86 -2.93
N ALA A 71 -47.75 10.85 -3.50
CA ALA A 71 -47.92 10.50 -4.93
C ALA A 71 -46.86 9.65 -5.67
N GLN A 72 -47.36 8.51 -6.18
CA GLN A 72 -46.76 7.59 -7.17
C GLN A 72 -46.53 8.25 -8.54
N HIS A 73 -45.42 7.90 -9.19
CA HIS A 73 -45.46 7.48 -10.61
C HIS A 73 -44.41 6.38 -10.82
N ASP A 74 -44.89 5.30 -11.44
CA ASP A 74 -44.19 4.10 -11.88
C ASP A 74 -43.10 4.38 -12.94
N HIS A 75 -42.07 3.53 -12.94
CA HIS A 75 -41.49 2.84 -14.11
C HIS A 75 -40.03 2.47 -13.87
N GLY A 76 -39.74 1.17 -13.99
CA GLY A 76 -38.40 0.68 -14.27
C GLY A 76 -37.85 -0.27 -13.21
N ASN A 77 -38.45 -1.45 -13.15
CA ASN A 77 -37.86 -2.60 -12.48
C ASN A 77 -36.49 -2.91 -13.08
N HIS A 78 -35.44 -2.86 -12.27
CA HIS A 78 -34.28 -3.71 -12.40
C HIS A 78 -34.00 -4.28 -11.02
N ASP A 79 -34.62 -5.44 -10.78
CA ASP A 79 -34.24 -6.41 -9.76
C ASP A 79 -32.80 -6.89 -10.02
N ASP A 80 -31.82 -6.05 -9.70
CA ASP A 80 -30.47 -6.55 -9.44
C ASP A 80 -30.47 -7.10 -8.01
N LYS A 81 -30.98 -8.33 -7.87
CA LYS A 81 -30.56 -9.21 -6.80
C LYS A 81 -29.04 -9.39 -6.94
N LYS A 82 -28.26 -8.51 -6.30
CA LYS A 82 -26.91 -8.85 -5.88
C LYS A 82 -27.04 -10.00 -4.89
N GLU A 83 -27.00 -11.22 -5.39
CA GLU A 83 -26.56 -12.36 -4.60
C GLU A 83 -25.22 -11.97 -3.99
N MET A 84 -25.24 -11.78 -2.67
CA MET A 84 -24.04 -11.65 -1.87
C MET A 84 -23.48 -13.07 -1.76
N ASP A 85 -22.79 -13.52 -2.81
CA ASP A 85 -21.92 -14.68 -2.75
C ASP A 85 -20.86 -14.35 -1.68
N GLN A 86 -21.06 -14.89 -0.48
CA GLN A 86 -20.12 -14.80 0.63
C GLN A 86 -18.91 -15.67 0.27
N LYS A 87 -18.09 -15.14 -0.63
CA LYS A 87 -17.00 -15.87 -1.23
C LYS A 87 -15.80 -15.81 -0.30
N MET A 88 -15.48 -16.95 0.30
CA MET A 88 -14.35 -17.10 1.22
C MET A 88 -13.05 -16.74 0.50
N GLU A 89 -12.32 -15.75 1.02
CA GLU A 89 -10.96 -15.46 0.56
C GLU A 89 -10.06 -16.66 0.87
N PRO A 90 -9.16 -17.06 -0.05
CA PRO A 90 -8.28 -18.20 0.17
C PRO A 90 -7.30 -17.93 1.32
N MET A 91 -7.07 -18.94 2.15
CA MET A 91 -6.09 -18.88 3.24
C MET A 91 -5.03 -19.94 3.02
N PHE A 92 -3.76 -19.58 3.21
CA PHE A 92 -2.62 -20.49 3.06
C PHE A 92 -2.18 -21.03 4.43
N LYS A 93 -1.65 -22.25 4.48
CA LYS A 93 -1.02 -22.80 5.70
C LYS A 93 0.25 -22.02 6.05
N ASP A 94 1.03 -21.68 5.03
CA ASP A 94 2.12 -20.72 5.12
C ASP A 94 1.55 -19.29 5.12
N LYS A 95 1.77 -18.58 6.22
CA LYS A 95 1.24 -17.22 6.42
C LYS A 95 1.95 -16.21 5.52
N ASP A 96 3.24 -16.39 5.27
CA ASP A 96 4.05 -15.47 4.47
C ASP A 96 3.65 -15.58 3.01
N LEU A 97 3.38 -16.80 2.53
CA LEU A 97 2.79 -17.02 1.21
C LEU A 97 1.41 -16.38 1.09
N GLY A 98 0.57 -16.47 2.14
CA GLY A 98 -0.73 -15.80 2.18
C GLY A 98 -0.62 -14.27 2.05
N VAL A 99 0.29 -13.65 2.81
CA VAL A 99 0.53 -12.20 2.72
C VAL A 99 1.03 -11.78 1.33
N ALA A 100 1.96 -12.55 0.76
CA ALA A 100 2.44 -12.31 -0.60
C ALA A 100 1.31 -12.46 -1.63
N TYR A 101 0.47 -13.49 -1.48
CA TYR A 101 -0.67 -13.72 -2.35
C TYR A 101 -1.68 -12.56 -2.32
N ASP A 102 -1.99 -12.01 -1.14
CA ASP A 102 -2.89 -10.87 -1.01
C ASP A 102 -2.35 -9.63 -1.73
N HIS A 103 -1.04 -9.36 -1.63
CA HIS A 103 -0.40 -8.28 -2.38
C HIS A 103 -0.41 -8.55 -3.90
N TYR A 104 -0.26 -9.80 -4.33
CA TYR A 104 -0.39 -10.20 -5.73
C TYR A 104 -1.80 -9.95 -6.27
N ILE A 105 -2.83 -10.32 -5.50
CA ILE A 105 -4.22 -10.06 -5.89
C ILE A 105 -4.47 -8.56 -5.98
N HIS A 106 -4.00 -7.77 -5.01
CA HIS A 106 -4.11 -6.32 -5.09
C HIS A 106 -3.42 -5.75 -6.34
N LEU A 107 -2.21 -6.22 -6.67
CA LEU A 107 -1.53 -5.86 -7.92
C LEU A 107 -2.39 -6.20 -9.15
N LYS A 108 -2.93 -7.42 -9.23
CA LYS A 108 -3.81 -7.85 -10.32
C LYS A 108 -5.00 -6.91 -10.48
N GLU A 109 -5.69 -6.57 -9.40
CA GLU A 109 -6.85 -5.66 -9.44
C GLU A 109 -6.47 -4.24 -9.89
N THR A 110 -5.31 -3.72 -9.46
CA THR A 110 -4.84 -2.40 -9.93
C THR A 110 -4.51 -2.38 -11.43
N LEU A 111 -4.02 -3.50 -11.98
CA LEU A 111 -3.75 -3.66 -13.42
C LEU A 111 -5.04 -3.78 -14.24
N VAL A 112 -6.04 -4.48 -13.71
CA VAL A 112 -7.40 -4.53 -14.26
C VAL A 112 -7.97 -3.11 -14.35
N ALA A 113 -7.87 -2.34 -13.26
CA ALA A 113 -8.31 -0.96 -13.18
C ALA A 113 -7.40 0.04 -13.92
N SER A 114 -6.32 -0.41 -14.57
CA SER A 114 -5.35 0.42 -15.30
C SER A 114 -4.70 1.53 -14.45
N GLN A 115 -4.56 1.32 -13.14
CA GLN A 115 -4.00 2.28 -12.18
C GLN A 115 -2.49 2.08 -12.00
N MET A 116 -1.68 2.57 -12.95
CA MET A 116 -0.24 2.34 -13.00
C MET A 116 0.51 2.64 -11.68
N ASN A 117 0.22 3.78 -11.04
CA ASN A 117 0.88 4.16 -9.79
C ASN A 117 0.50 3.26 -8.61
N GLU A 118 -0.76 2.82 -8.54
CA GLU A 118 -1.21 1.88 -7.50
C GLU A 118 -0.65 0.48 -7.76
N ALA A 119 -0.54 0.07 -9.03
CA ALA A 119 0.15 -1.16 -9.41
C ALA A 119 1.62 -1.15 -8.99
N THR A 120 2.36 -0.04 -9.16
CA THR A 120 3.73 0.06 -8.65
C THR A 120 3.78 -0.14 -7.14
N LYS A 121 2.89 0.53 -6.37
CA LYS A 121 2.84 0.38 -4.92
C LYS A 121 2.50 -1.04 -4.48
N ALA A 122 1.53 -1.68 -5.15
CA ALA A 122 1.13 -3.06 -4.88
C ALA A 122 2.29 -4.03 -5.17
N ALA A 123 2.98 -3.85 -6.31
CA ALA A 123 4.15 -4.63 -6.66
C ALA A 123 5.31 -4.45 -5.67
N THR A 124 5.54 -3.24 -5.15
CA THR A 124 6.57 -3.00 -4.12
C THR A 124 6.24 -3.75 -2.82
N LYS A 125 4.97 -3.76 -2.41
CA LYS A 125 4.55 -4.54 -1.24
C LYS A 125 4.71 -6.04 -1.47
N LEU A 126 4.32 -6.50 -2.66
CA LEU A 126 4.48 -7.90 -3.08
C LEU A 126 5.96 -8.33 -3.03
N GLU A 127 6.84 -7.54 -3.67
CA GLU A 127 8.29 -7.79 -3.67
C GLU A 127 8.87 -7.89 -2.25
N ALA A 128 8.42 -7.00 -1.36
CA ALA A 128 8.83 -7.02 0.04
C ALA A 128 8.34 -8.29 0.75
N SER A 129 7.04 -8.62 0.66
CA SER A 129 6.48 -9.81 1.30
C SER A 129 7.04 -11.13 0.75
N LEU A 130 7.38 -11.18 -0.54
CA LEU A 130 8.03 -12.34 -1.13
C LEU A 130 9.41 -12.61 -0.49
N GLY A 131 10.04 -11.63 0.16
CA GLY A 131 11.29 -11.83 0.88
C GLY A 131 11.22 -12.89 1.98
N GLU A 132 10.02 -13.12 2.55
CA GLU A 132 9.79 -14.06 3.65
C GLU A 132 9.29 -15.44 3.17
N VAL A 133 8.96 -15.58 1.88
CA VAL A 133 8.40 -16.83 1.33
C VAL A 133 9.51 -17.78 0.90
N ASP A 134 9.36 -19.09 1.13
CA ASP A 134 10.32 -20.07 0.62
C ASP A 134 10.35 -20.12 -0.92
N LYS A 135 11.55 -20.33 -1.51
CA LYS A 135 11.77 -20.41 -2.98
C LYS A 135 11.27 -19.18 -3.76
N ASN A 136 11.27 -18.00 -3.13
CA ASN A 136 10.73 -16.77 -3.70
C ASN A 136 11.54 -16.10 -4.82
N GLN A 137 12.79 -16.50 -5.05
CA GLN A 137 13.80 -15.67 -5.71
C GLN A 137 13.36 -15.19 -7.10
N LYS A 138 12.72 -16.08 -7.87
CA LYS A 138 12.20 -15.76 -9.21
C LYS A 138 11.00 -14.82 -9.13
N ALA A 139 9.98 -15.15 -8.33
CA ALA A 139 8.81 -14.30 -8.15
C ALA A 139 9.19 -12.89 -7.67
N LYS A 140 10.13 -12.79 -6.72
CA LYS A 140 10.62 -11.51 -6.21
C LYS A 140 11.33 -10.69 -7.29
N ALA A 141 12.17 -11.34 -8.09
CA ALA A 141 12.85 -10.68 -9.22
C ALA A 141 11.85 -10.19 -10.28
N GLU A 142 10.81 -10.96 -10.60
CA GLU A 142 9.76 -10.52 -11.52
C GLU A 142 8.91 -9.38 -10.94
N ALA A 143 8.62 -9.39 -9.62
CA ALA A 143 7.93 -8.30 -8.94
C ALA A 143 8.73 -6.98 -9.04
N ALA A 144 10.05 -7.04 -8.84
CA ALA A 144 10.94 -5.88 -9.01
C ALA A 144 10.92 -5.30 -10.44
N LYS A 145 10.71 -6.14 -11.47
CA LYS A 145 10.52 -5.66 -12.84
C LYS A 145 9.20 -4.93 -13.02
N VAL A 146 8.12 -5.36 -12.36
CA VAL A 146 6.84 -4.62 -12.35
C VAL A 146 7.02 -3.26 -11.68
N VAL A 147 7.74 -3.20 -10.56
CA VAL A 147 8.05 -1.93 -9.85
C VAL A 147 8.84 -0.98 -10.75
N SER A 148 9.82 -1.50 -11.50
CA SER A 148 10.71 -0.71 -12.35
C SER A 148 10.11 -0.27 -13.68
N ALA A 149 8.96 -0.82 -14.07
CA ALA A 149 8.32 -0.47 -15.34
C ALA A 149 7.77 0.95 -15.32
N THR A 150 8.06 1.72 -16.38
CA THR A 150 7.69 3.14 -16.49
C THR A 150 6.37 3.38 -17.23
N THR A 151 5.74 2.32 -17.74
CA THR A 151 4.47 2.38 -18.46
C THR A 151 3.54 1.26 -18.00
N LEU A 152 2.23 1.46 -18.13
CA LEU A 152 1.22 0.43 -17.80
C LEU A 152 1.42 -0.85 -18.63
N ASP A 153 1.75 -0.71 -19.92
CA ASP A 153 2.02 -1.87 -20.77
C ASP A 153 3.31 -2.59 -20.35
N GLY A 154 4.32 -1.85 -19.89
CA GLY A 154 5.52 -2.41 -19.27
C GLY A 154 5.20 -3.21 -18.01
N GLN A 155 4.33 -2.68 -17.14
CA GLN A 155 3.87 -3.40 -15.94
C GLN A 155 3.11 -4.68 -16.30
N ARG A 156 2.19 -4.61 -17.27
CA ARG A 156 1.44 -5.78 -17.75
C ARG A 156 2.33 -6.85 -18.36
N LYS A 157 3.37 -6.45 -19.11
CA LYS A 157 4.35 -7.37 -19.67
C LYS A 157 5.18 -8.04 -18.58
N ALA A 158 5.64 -7.30 -17.58
CA ALA A 158 6.36 -7.86 -16.44
C ALA A 158 5.46 -8.77 -15.58
N PHE A 159 4.17 -8.44 -15.46
CA PHE A 159 3.18 -9.20 -14.70
C PHE A 159 2.94 -10.62 -15.25
N ASP A 160 3.13 -10.84 -16.56
CA ASP A 160 3.03 -12.18 -17.18
C ASP A 160 3.99 -13.18 -16.51
N LEU A 161 5.29 -12.86 -16.48
CA LEU A 161 6.30 -13.71 -15.84
C LEU A 161 6.07 -13.84 -14.33
N LEU A 162 5.76 -12.73 -13.65
CA LEU A 162 5.42 -12.75 -12.23
C LEU A 162 4.26 -13.68 -11.92
N SER A 163 3.21 -13.67 -12.75
CA SER A 163 2.03 -14.52 -12.52
C SER A 163 2.34 -16.00 -12.66
N ASN A 164 3.23 -16.38 -13.58
CA ASN A 164 3.68 -17.76 -13.72
C ASN A 164 4.48 -18.24 -12.49
N GLU A 165 5.35 -17.39 -11.95
CA GLU A 165 6.12 -17.69 -10.74
C GLU A 165 5.21 -17.75 -9.50
N MET A 166 4.25 -16.82 -9.37
CA MET A 166 3.25 -16.87 -8.30
C MET A 166 2.35 -18.09 -8.40
N ALA A 167 1.93 -18.50 -9.61
CA ALA A 167 1.18 -19.74 -9.80
C ALA A 167 1.98 -20.95 -9.36
N SER A 168 3.29 -20.98 -9.60
CA SER A 168 4.16 -22.05 -9.13
C SER A 168 4.24 -22.09 -7.61
N LEU A 169 4.42 -20.93 -6.95
CA LEU A 169 4.43 -20.84 -5.49
C LEU A 169 3.10 -21.29 -4.88
N VAL A 170 1.97 -20.79 -5.38
CA VAL A 170 0.63 -21.12 -4.89
C VAL A 170 0.30 -22.59 -5.08
N LYS A 171 0.68 -23.21 -6.21
CA LYS A 171 0.48 -24.65 -6.44
C LYS A 171 1.34 -25.53 -5.56
N SER A 172 2.53 -25.06 -5.19
CA SER A 172 3.42 -25.76 -4.26
C SER A 172 3.03 -25.53 -2.80
N GLY A 173 2.30 -24.45 -2.53
CA GLY A 173 1.75 -24.12 -1.23
C GLY A 173 0.49 -24.93 -0.94
N GLU A 174 0.19 -25.07 0.34
CA GLU A 174 -1.03 -25.74 0.80
C GLU A 174 -2.04 -24.68 1.25
N LEU A 175 -3.24 -24.73 0.69
CA LEU A 175 -4.37 -23.95 1.20
C LEU A 175 -4.86 -24.58 2.51
N SER A 176 -5.19 -23.74 3.48
CA SER A 176 -5.94 -24.13 4.67
C SER A 176 -7.45 -23.98 4.47
N MET A 177 -7.87 -23.11 3.53
CA MET A 177 -9.26 -22.81 3.24
C MET A 177 -9.42 -22.08 1.89
N GLY A 178 -10.60 -22.20 1.29
CA GLY A 178 -10.96 -21.47 0.08
C GLY A 178 -10.47 -22.15 -1.19
N GLU A 179 -10.52 -21.43 -2.31
CA GLU A 179 -10.02 -21.90 -3.60
C GLU A 179 -9.40 -20.75 -4.39
N VAL A 180 -8.39 -21.07 -5.19
CA VAL A 180 -7.73 -20.12 -6.11
C VAL A 180 -7.94 -20.60 -7.54
N TYR A 181 -8.34 -19.70 -8.43
CA TYR A 181 -8.51 -20.00 -9.84
C TYR A 181 -7.27 -19.57 -10.63
N LEU A 182 -6.75 -20.49 -11.44
CA LEU A 182 -5.79 -20.15 -12.48
C LEU A 182 -6.56 -19.85 -13.76
N GLU A 183 -6.54 -18.60 -14.18
CA GLU A 183 -7.19 -18.10 -15.38
C GLU A 183 -6.19 -17.91 -16.50
N TYR A 184 -6.68 -17.95 -17.75
CA TYR A 184 -5.85 -17.82 -18.94
C TYR A 184 -6.56 -17.03 -20.04
N CYS A 185 -5.81 -16.19 -20.72
CA CYS A 185 -6.24 -15.45 -21.91
C CYS A 185 -5.32 -15.81 -23.08
N PRO A 186 -5.81 -16.44 -24.17
CA PRO A 186 -4.98 -16.78 -25.32
C PRO A 186 -4.51 -15.57 -26.12
N MET A 187 -5.19 -14.42 -26.00
CA MET A 187 -4.88 -13.21 -26.76
C MET A 187 -3.83 -12.30 -26.08
N ALA A 188 -3.52 -12.56 -24.81
CA ALA A 188 -2.52 -11.79 -24.08
C ALA A 188 -1.14 -11.93 -24.75
N ASN A 189 -0.28 -10.92 -24.56
CA ASN A 189 1.11 -10.92 -25.05
C ASN A 189 1.23 -11.28 -26.54
N ASN A 190 0.51 -10.55 -27.40
CA ASN A 190 0.49 -10.77 -28.86
C ASN A 190 0.06 -12.19 -29.28
N ASN A 191 -1.01 -12.71 -28.68
CA ASN A 191 -1.52 -14.07 -28.90
C ASN A 191 -0.59 -15.22 -28.48
N ALA A 192 0.46 -14.94 -27.68
CA ALA A 192 1.21 -15.99 -26.99
C ALA A 192 0.42 -16.56 -25.80
N GLY A 193 -0.50 -15.76 -25.27
CA GLY A 193 -1.32 -16.04 -24.12
C GLY A 193 -0.59 -15.85 -22.79
N ALA A 194 -1.36 -15.73 -21.71
CA ALA A 194 -0.82 -15.48 -20.37
C ALA A 194 -1.79 -15.96 -19.28
N TYR A 195 -1.23 -16.34 -18.14
CA TYR A 195 -1.94 -16.87 -16.98
C TYR A 195 -1.94 -15.90 -15.81
N TRP A 196 -3.00 -15.91 -15.01
CA TRP A 196 -3.04 -15.19 -13.72
C TRP A 196 -3.86 -15.95 -12.68
N LEU A 197 -3.62 -15.65 -11.41
CA LEU A 197 -4.40 -16.21 -10.31
C LEU A 197 -5.54 -15.26 -9.93
N SER A 198 -6.64 -15.81 -9.46
CA SER A 198 -7.82 -15.05 -9.06
C SER A 198 -8.52 -15.70 -7.88
N ASN A 199 -9.09 -14.88 -7.01
CA ASN A 199 -9.94 -15.36 -5.93
C ASN A 199 -11.32 -15.71 -6.47
N GLN A 200 -11.72 -15.26 -7.67
CA GLN A 200 -13.08 -15.37 -8.21
C GLN A 200 -13.15 -16.00 -9.60
N LYS A 201 -14.23 -16.73 -9.89
CA LYS A 201 -14.49 -17.31 -11.23
C LYS A 201 -14.80 -16.26 -12.29
N GLU A 202 -15.26 -15.08 -11.87
CA GLU A 202 -15.51 -13.97 -12.78
C GLU A 202 -14.18 -13.50 -13.39
N ILE A 203 -14.07 -13.63 -14.71
CA ILE A 203 -12.88 -13.25 -15.47
C ILE A 203 -12.69 -11.74 -15.44
N LYS A 204 -11.56 -11.30 -14.88
CA LYS A 204 -11.10 -9.90 -14.86
C LYS A 204 -9.66 -9.84 -15.35
N ASN A 205 -9.51 -9.60 -16.66
CA ASN A 205 -8.24 -9.69 -17.37
C ASN A 205 -7.27 -8.52 -17.05
N PRO A 206 -6.13 -8.76 -16.38
CA PRO A 206 -5.19 -7.71 -16.01
C PRO A 206 -4.36 -7.16 -17.19
N TYR A 207 -4.26 -7.91 -18.29
CA TYR A 207 -3.44 -7.55 -19.47
C TYR A 207 -4.10 -6.53 -20.37
N PHE A 208 -5.42 -6.44 -20.35
CA PHE A 208 -6.18 -5.53 -21.22
C PHE A 208 -7.06 -4.54 -20.45
N GLY A 209 -7.28 -4.76 -19.15
CA GLY A 209 -8.18 -3.95 -18.35
C GLY A 209 -9.59 -3.91 -18.96
N GLU A 210 -10.21 -2.73 -18.95
CA GLU A 210 -11.59 -2.56 -19.45
C GLU A 210 -11.76 -2.93 -20.93
N ARG A 211 -10.71 -2.85 -21.76
CA ARG A 211 -10.80 -3.13 -23.20
C ARG A 211 -11.23 -4.56 -23.51
N MET A 212 -10.81 -5.52 -22.69
CA MET A 212 -11.13 -6.94 -22.86
C MET A 212 -11.27 -7.62 -21.49
N LEU A 213 -12.03 -7.00 -20.59
CA LEU A 213 -12.13 -7.40 -19.19
C LEU A 213 -12.52 -8.88 -19.02
N LYS A 214 -13.46 -9.36 -19.84
CA LYS A 214 -13.99 -10.73 -19.79
C LYS A 214 -13.26 -11.73 -20.70
N CYS A 215 -12.14 -11.34 -21.31
CA CYS A 215 -11.39 -12.23 -22.19
C CYS A 215 -10.54 -13.20 -21.36
N GLY A 216 -10.94 -14.46 -21.34
CA GLY A 216 -10.22 -15.52 -20.68
C GLY A 216 -11.13 -16.66 -20.23
N SER A 217 -10.55 -17.65 -19.57
CA SER A 217 -11.26 -18.79 -19.00
C SER A 217 -10.50 -19.31 -17.79
N VAL A 218 -11.22 -19.80 -16.77
CA VAL A 218 -10.63 -20.62 -15.70
C VAL A 218 -10.08 -21.90 -16.32
N LYS A 219 -8.80 -22.19 -16.08
CA LYS A 219 -8.11 -23.42 -16.53
C LYS A 219 -7.96 -24.44 -15.42
N GLU A 220 -7.84 -23.98 -14.18
CA GLU A 220 -7.60 -24.83 -13.02
C GLU A 220 -8.19 -24.19 -11.77
N THR A 221 -8.62 -25.01 -10.82
CA THR A 221 -9.05 -24.59 -9.48
C THR A 221 -8.15 -25.30 -8.46
N ILE A 222 -7.41 -24.52 -7.69
CA ILE A 222 -6.46 -24.95 -6.66
C ILE A 222 -7.20 -24.92 -5.32
N LYS A 223 -7.10 -26.01 -4.55
CA LYS A 223 -7.85 -26.25 -3.30
C LYS A 223 -6.94 -26.82 -2.23
#